data_AF-A0A960F7T4-F1
#
_entry.id   AF-A0A960F7T4-F1
#
_cell.length_a   1.000
_cell.length_b   1.000
_cell.length_c   1.000
_cell.angle_alpha   90.00
_cell.angle_beta   90.00
_cell.angle_gamma   90.00
#
_symmetry.space_group_name_H-M   'P 1'
#
loop_
_entity.id
_entity.type
_entity.pdbx_description
1 polymer ?
#
loop_
_entity_poly.entity_id
_entity_poly.type
_entity_poly.pdbx_seq_one_letter_code
_entity_poly.pdbx_strand_id
1 'polypeptide(L)'
;MASRPMTVTFRRMGRGCGWTALRPPRTVVPGPVMAIGRDLPHDLYTFVIELGLGVEHGFWGCVADGATFKTVGRKRTPQGRAVIRRHLAELDEAEWRVNEIYFAWRAGEPTSLDRELDEMLARWRALPDGGELTVEWPAEHRRSVRAWTSG
;
A
#
# COMPACT_ATOMS: atom_id res chain seq x y z
N MET A 1 -20.72 6.93 -13.29
CA MET A 1 -19.56 6.18 -13.83
C MET A 1 -18.77 5.66 -12.65
N ALA A 2 -18.55 4.35 -12.53
CA ALA A 2 -17.72 3.82 -11.45
C ALA A 2 -16.28 4.31 -11.61
N SER A 3 -15.72 4.90 -10.55
CA SER A 3 -14.31 5.30 -10.56
C SER A 3 -13.43 4.04 -10.63
N ARG A 4 -12.38 4.07 -11.46
CA ARG A 4 -11.48 2.92 -11.64
C ARG A 4 -10.51 2.82 -10.46
N PRO A 5 -10.17 1.61 -9.98
CA PRO A 5 -9.17 1.46 -8.93
C PRO A 5 -7.78 1.88 -9.41
N MET A 6 -6.91 2.26 -8.47
CA MET A 6 -5.48 2.37 -8.73
C MET A 6 -4.85 0.98 -8.63
N THR A 7 -4.11 0.57 -9.65
CA THR A 7 -3.38 -0.71 -9.63
C THR A 7 -1.96 -0.46 -9.15
N VAL A 8 -1.43 -1.31 -8.27
CA VAL A 8 -0.04 -1.25 -7.82
C VAL A 8 0.64 -2.59 -8.13
N THR A 9 1.75 -2.54 -8.85
CA THR A 9 2.56 -3.71 -9.17
C THR A 9 3.85 -3.64 -8.37
N PHE A 10 4.04 -4.58 -7.46
CA PHE A 10 5.28 -4.82 -6.73
C PHE A 10 6.13 -5.81 -7.49
N ARG A 11 7.42 -5.54 -7.62
CA ARG A 11 8.38 -6.39 -8.32
C ARG A 11 9.48 -6.83 -7.38
N ARG A 12 9.76 -8.14 -7.38
CA ARG A 12 10.89 -8.73 -6.64
C ARG A 12 12.18 -8.50 -7.42
N MET A 13 13.22 -8.01 -6.74
CA MET A 13 14.51 -7.62 -7.34
C MET A 13 15.67 -8.11 -6.45
N GLY A 14 15.87 -9.43 -6.41
CA GLY A 14 16.82 -10.12 -5.56
C GLY A 14 16.48 -9.92 -4.09
N ARG A 15 17.29 -9.11 -3.41
CA ARG A 15 17.05 -8.63 -2.03
C ARG A 15 16.37 -7.27 -1.98
N GLY A 16 15.73 -6.84 -3.07
CA GLY A 16 14.95 -5.61 -3.14
C GLY A 16 13.51 -5.84 -3.57
N CYS A 17 12.69 -4.81 -3.34
CA CYS A 17 11.35 -4.68 -3.88
C CYS A 17 11.18 -3.25 -4.42
N GLY A 18 10.78 -3.13 -5.68
CA GLY A 18 10.28 -1.88 -6.24
C GLY A 18 8.78 -1.99 -6.49
N TRP A 19 8.10 -0.85 -6.64
CA TRP A 19 6.70 -0.86 -7.08
C TRP A 19 6.39 0.27 -8.04
N THR A 20 5.32 0.08 -8.82
CA THR A 20 4.76 1.11 -9.69
C THR A 20 3.25 1.12 -9.53
N ALA A 21 2.67 2.29 -9.29
CA ALA A 21 1.23 2.48 -9.28
C ALA A 21 0.73 3.10 -10.58
N LEU A 22 -0.34 2.55 -11.15
CA LEU A 22 -1.08 3.10 -12.26
C LEU A 22 -2.37 3.73 -11.71
N ARG A 23 -2.36 5.07 -11.60
CA ARG A 23 -3.54 5.83 -11.21
C ARG A 23 -4.38 6.18 -12.44
N PRO A 24 -5.70 5.96 -12.39
CA PRO A 24 -6.59 6.44 -13.44
C PRO A 24 -6.50 7.97 -13.64
N PRO A 25 -6.68 8.46 -14.88
CA PRO A 25 -6.90 7.66 -16.08
C PRO A 25 -5.64 6.94 -16.58
N ARG A 26 -4.42 7.50 -16.43
CA ARG A 26 -3.16 6.93 -16.97
C ARG A 26 -1.86 7.41 -16.27
N THR A 27 -1.92 7.87 -15.02
CA THR A 27 -0.72 8.39 -14.33
C THR A 27 0.10 7.27 -13.72
N VAL A 28 1.31 7.06 -14.23
CA VAL A 28 2.30 6.14 -13.65
C VAL A 28 3.04 6.82 -12.50
N VAL A 29 3.09 6.17 -11.34
CA VAL A 29 3.75 6.66 -10.12
C VAL A 29 4.79 5.61 -9.69
N PRO A 30 6.10 5.84 -9.92
CA PRO A 30 7.14 4.94 -9.44
C PRO A 30 7.40 5.11 -7.93
N GLY A 31 7.50 3.99 -7.24
CA GLY A 31 7.98 3.91 -5.87
C GLY A 31 9.50 3.85 -5.76
N PRO A 32 10.03 3.97 -4.53
CA PRO A 32 11.42 3.64 -4.26
C PRO A 32 11.68 2.14 -4.43
N VAL A 33 12.95 1.77 -4.62
CA VAL A 33 13.41 0.40 -4.40
C VAL A 33 13.84 0.28 -2.95
N MET A 34 13.29 -0.69 -2.23
CA MET A 34 13.59 -0.93 -0.83
C MET A 34 14.27 -2.27 -0.66
N ALA A 35 15.18 -2.38 0.31
CA ALA A 35 15.71 -3.66 0.73
C ALA A 35 14.60 -4.50 1.38
N ILE A 36 14.56 -5.79 1.08
CA ILE A 36 13.62 -6.73 1.70
C ILE A 36 14.34 -7.63 2.71
N GLY A 37 13.70 -7.83 3.85
CA GLY A 37 14.06 -8.86 4.83
C GLY A 37 13.42 -10.21 4.49
N ARG A 38 13.18 -11.03 5.51
CA ARG A 38 12.42 -12.30 5.38
C ARG A 38 10.89 -12.11 5.36
N ASP A 39 10.45 -10.89 5.64
CA ASP A 39 9.05 -10.51 5.85
C ASP A 39 8.52 -9.75 4.62
N LEU A 40 7.31 -9.21 4.72
CA LEU A 40 6.73 -8.36 3.68
C LEU A 40 7.59 -7.08 3.48
N PRO A 41 7.77 -6.61 2.23
CA PRO A 41 8.31 -5.28 1.96
C PRO A 41 7.47 -4.18 2.61
N HIS A 42 8.12 -3.09 3.05
CA HIS A 42 7.48 -1.96 3.75
C HIS A 42 6.18 -1.51 3.09
N ASP A 43 6.28 -0.99 1.87
CA ASP A 43 5.11 -0.43 1.19
C ASP A 43 4.04 -1.49 0.86
N LEU A 44 4.41 -2.78 0.81
CA LEU A 44 3.45 -3.88 0.61
C LEU A 44 2.66 -4.19 1.89
N TYR A 45 3.28 -4.23 3.08
CA TYR A 45 2.50 -4.39 4.31
C TYR A 45 1.69 -3.12 4.62
N THR A 46 2.21 -1.92 4.32
CA THR A 46 1.45 -0.67 4.43
C THR A 46 0.20 -0.73 3.55
N PHE A 47 0.33 -1.28 2.34
CA PHE A 47 -0.81 -1.47 1.44
C PHE A 47 -1.89 -2.36 2.05
N VAL A 48 -1.49 -3.54 2.53
CA VAL A 48 -2.41 -4.51 3.12
C VAL A 48 -3.11 -3.94 4.35
N ILE A 49 -2.34 -3.30 5.24
CA ILE A 49 -2.86 -2.80 6.51
C ILE A 49 -3.78 -1.60 6.30
N GLU A 50 -3.39 -0.62 5.49
CA GLU A 50 -4.26 0.52 5.21
C GLU A 50 -5.57 0.07 4.54
N LEU A 51 -5.49 -0.88 3.59
CA LEU A 51 -6.67 -1.42 2.92
C LEU A 51 -7.58 -2.19 3.89
N GLY A 52 -7.00 -3.04 4.73
CA GLY A 52 -7.75 -3.85 5.71
C GLY A 52 -8.41 -3.01 6.80
N LEU A 53 -7.75 -1.92 7.22
CA LEU A 53 -8.28 -0.97 8.20
C LEU A 53 -9.28 0.04 7.63
N GLY A 54 -9.44 0.11 6.30
CA GLY A 54 -10.28 1.12 5.68
C GLY A 54 -9.69 2.54 5.75
N VAL A 55 -8.36 2.68 5.79
CA VAL A 55 -7.68 3.97 5.90
C VAL A 55 -7.77 4.73 4.57
N GLU A 56 -8.58 5.78 4.53
CA GLU A 56 -8.82 6.54 3.30
C GLU A 56 -7.64 7.46 2.92
N HIS A 57 -6.96 8.04 3.89
CA HIS A 57 -5.96 9.10 3.69
C HIS A 57 -4.57 8.77 4.28
N GLY A 58 -4.24 7.48 4.33
CA GLY A 58 -2.88 6.98 4.57
C GLY A 58 -1.97 7.19 3.36
N PHE A 59 -0.82 6.52 3.32
CA PHE A 59 0.13 6.64 2.22
C PHE A 59 -0.51 6.30 0.87
N TRP A 60 -1.18 5.15 0.75
CA TRP A 60 -1.72 4.68 -0.52
C TRP A 60 -2.96 5.45 -0.97
N GLY A 61 -3.81 5.85 -0.02
CA GLY A 61 -4.91 6.78 -0.25
C GLY A 61 -4.41 8.12 -0.79
N CYS A 62 -3.40 8.71 -0.15
CA CYS A 62 -2.77 9.93 -0.61
C CYS A 62 -2.09 9.76 -1.99
N VAL A 63 -1.43 8.63 -2.26
CA VAL A 63 -0.88 8.33 -3.59
C VAL A 63 -2.01 8.29 -4.62
N ALA A 64 -3.12 7.60 -4.33
CA ALA A 64 -4.30 7.54 -5.20
C ALA A 64 -4.85 8.95 -5.50
N ASP A 65 -4.87 9.84 -4.51
CA ASP A 65 -5.30 11.25 -4.64
C ASP A 65 -4.26 12.17 -5.32
N GLY A 66 -3.03 11.69 -5.51
CA GLY A 66 -2.00 12.38 -6.28
C GLY A 66 -0.96 13.12 -5.46
N ALA A 67 -0.77 12.69 -4.22
CA ALA A 67 0.36 13.09 -3.42
C ALA A 67 1.69 12.87 -4.17
N THR A 68 2.64 13.78 -3.95
CA THR A 68 4.01 13.68 -4.48
C THR A 68 4.99 13.70 -3.32
N PHE A 69 5.08 12.57 -2.62
CA PHE A 69 6.04 12.34 -1.54
C PHE A 69 7.47 12.46 -2.06
N LYS A 70 8.42 12.79 -1.18
CA LYS A 70 9.85 12.91 -1.55
C LYS A 70 10.43 11.57 -2.02
N THR A 71 9.92 10.47 -1.47
CA THR A 71 10.35 9.09 -1.73
C THR A 71 9.79 8.53 -3.04
N VAL A 72 8.72 9.13 -3.56
CA VAL A 72 8.14 8.78 -4.85
C VAL A 72 8.99 9.42 -5.94
N GLY A 73 9.41 8.63 -6.94
CA GLY A 73 10.35 9.04 -8.00
C GLY A 73 9.82 10.08 -9.00
N ARG A 74 8.83 10.89 -8.61
CA ARG A 74 8.23 11.96 -9.43
C ARG A 74 8.62 13.34 -8.91
N LYS A 75 8.65 14.31 -9.83
CA LYS A 75 8.77 15.73 -9.49
C LYS A 75 7.62 16.15 -8.56
N ARG A 76 7.96 16.76 -7.42
CA ARG A 76 6.98 17.29 -6.47
C ARG A 76 6.19 18.44 -7.09
N THR A 77 4.86 18.33 -7.10
CA THR A 77 3.97 19.38 -7.62
C THR A 77 3.31 20.17 -6.50
N PRO A 78 2.93 21.45 -6.70
CA PRO A 78 2.14 22.19 -5.71
C PRO A 78 0.85 21.46 -5.31
N GLN A 79 0.16 20.86 -6.28
CA GLN A 79 -1.08 20.10 -6.06
C GLN A 79 -0.82 18.85 -5.21
N GLY A 80 0.20 18.05 -5.54
CA GLY A 80 0.53 16.85 -4.77
C GLY A 80 1.05 17.17 -3.36
N ARG A 81 1.70 18.33 -3.16
CA ARG A 81 2.03 18.82 -1.81
C ARG A 81 0.82 19.33 -1.05
N ALA A 82 -0.24 19.77 -1.74
CA ALA A 82 -1.48 20.17 -1.08
C ALA A 82 -2.24 18.96 -0.52
N VAL A 83 -2.25 17.83 -1.24
CA VAL A 83 -2.79 16.55 -0.74
C VAL A 83 -2.12 16.16 0.58
N ILE A 84 -0.78 16.09 0.59
CA ILE A 84 -0.02 15.73 1.80
C ILE A 84 -0.30 16.68 2.97
N ARG A 85 -0.33 17.99 2.71
CA ARG A 85 -0.62 18.98 3.76
C ARG A 85 -2.03 18.88 4.33
N ARG A 86 -3.01 18.55 3.47
CA ARG A 86 -4.41 18.42 3.88
C ARG A 86 -4.62 17.24 4.84
N HIS A 87 -3.88 16.15 4.61
CA HIS A 87 -4.07 14.88 5.31
C HIS A 87 -2.89 14.54 6.24
N LEU A 88 -2.12 15.53 6.69
CA LEU A 88 -0.91 15.27 7.49
C LEU A 88 -1.21 14.51 8.78
N ALA A 89 -2.25 14.92 9.52
CA ALA A 89 -2.64 14.23 10.75
C ALA A 89 -3.12 12.79 10.50
N GLU A 90 -3.82 12.55 9.39
CA GLU A 90 -4.31 11.23 9.00
C GLU A 90 -3.17 10.32 8.52
N LEU A 91 -2.16 10.89 7.86
CA LEU A 91 -0.92 10.20 7.51
C LEU A 91 -0.15 9.75 8.75
N ASP A 92 -0.01 10.64 9.74
CA ASP A 92 0.67 10.32 11.01
C ASP A 92 -0.10 9.23 11.78
N GLU A 93 -1.44 9.31 11.84
CA GLU A 93 -2.28 8.27 12.46
C GLU A 93 -2.17 6.94 11.71
N ALA A 94 -2.22 6.96 10.37
CA ALA A 94 -2.10 5.78 9.54
C ALA A 94 -0.74 5.09 9.74
N GLU A 95 0.35 5.87 9.75
CA GLU A 95 1.70 5.34 10.00
C GLU A 95 1.80 4.68 11.38
N TRP A 96 1.23 5.31 12.41
CA TRP A 96 1.20 4.73 13.75
C TRP A 96 0.44 3.39 13.78
N ARG A 97 -0.77 3.34 13.22
CA ARG A 97 -1.60 2.11 13.17
C ARG A 97 -0.96 1.00 12.33
N VAL A 98 -0.32 1.35 11.22
CA VAL A 98 0.42 0.41 10.38
C VAL A 98 1.56 -0.21 11.16
N ASN A 99 2.34 0.60 11.87
CA ASN A 99 3.45 0.13 12.68
C ASN A 99 2.96 -0.77 13.83
N GLU A 100 1.91 -0.36 14.54
CA GLU A 100 1.31 -1.15 15.63
C GLU A 100 0.95 -2.57 15.15
N ILE A 101 0.15 -2.67 14.08
CA ILE A 101 -0.29 -3.97 13.54
C ILE A 101 0.89 -4.78 13.00
N TYR A 102 1.77 -4.15 12.21
CA TYR A 102 2.89 -4.88 11.61
C TYR A 102 3.83 -5.46 12.68
N PHE A 103 4.16 -4.69 13.72
CA PHE A 103 5.05 -5.18 14.77
C PHE A 103 4.41 -6.27 15.64
N ALA A 104 3.11 -6.15 15.96
CA ALA A 104 2.37 -7.21 16.65
C ALA A 104 2.36 -8.51 15.83
N TRP A 105 1.95 -8.44 14.55
CA TRP A 105 1.93 -9.59 13.65
C TRP A 105 3.32 -10.23 13.52
N ARG A 106 4.36 -9.41 13.35
CA ARG A 106 5.75 -9.88 13.26
C ARG A 106 6.24 -10.57 14.53
N ALA A 107 5.76 -10.14 15.69
CA ALA A 107 6.05 -10.76 16.98
C ALA A 107 5.24 -12.05 17.22
N GLY A 108 4.29 -12.39 16.34
CA GLY A 108 3.36 -13.50 16.51
C GLY A 108 2.23 -13.20 17.49
N GLU A 109 2.00 -11.91 17.79
CA GLU A 109 0.87 -11.47 18.59
C GLU A 109 -0.38 -11.36 17.71
N PRO A 110 -1.58 -11.76 18.20
CA PRO A 110 -2.80 -11.71 17.41
C PRO A 110 -3.15 -10.29 16.97
N THR A 111 -3.53 -10.13 15.69
CA THR A 111 -4.02 -8.86 15.14
C THR A 111 -5.34 -9.05 14.40
N SER A 112 -6.04 -7.96 14.11
CA SER A 112 -7.24 -8.01 13.28
C SER A 112 -6.97 -8.32 11.81
N LEU A 113 -5.70 -8.41 11.39
CA LEU A 113 -5.28 -8.57 9.99
C LEU A 113 -4.30 -9.74 9.76
N ASP A 114 -4.26 -10.70 10.70
CA ASP A 114 -3.33 -11.86 10.62
C ASP A 114 -3.51 -12.61 9.30
N ARG A 115 -4.77 -12.91 8.94
CA ARG A 115 -5.11 -13.62 7.71
C ARG A 115 -4.62 -12.87 6.47
N GLU A 116 -4.92 -11.58 6.37
CA GLU A 116 -4.56 -10.76 5.21
C GLU A 116 -3.04 -10.64 5.04
N LEU A 117 -2.32 -10.46 6.15
CA LEU A 117 -0.87 -10.37 6.17
C LEU A 117 -0.21 -11.72 5.82
N ASP A 118 -0.69 -12.83 6.37
CA ASP A 118 -0.19 -14.17 6.09
C ASP A 118 -0.43 -14.57 4.62
N GLU A 119 -1.64 -14.33 4.10
CA GLU A 119 -1.98 -14.57 2.70
C GLU A 119 -1.09 -13.75 1.77
N MET A 120 -0.86 -12.48 2.08
CA MET A 120 0.03 -11.63 1.28
C MET A 120 1.48 -12.09 1.38
N LEU A 121 1.95 -12.49 2.56
CA LEU A 121 3.30 -13.02 2.75
C LEU A 121 3.52 -14.29 1.92
N ALA A 122 2.53 -15.19 1.90
CA ALA A 122 2.58 -16.39 1.08
C ALA A 122 2.68 -16.05 -0.43
N ARG A 123 1.85 -15.12 -0.92
CA ARG A 123 1.89 -14.63 -2.32
C ARG A 123 3.24 -14.01 -2.66
N TRP A 124 3.79 -13.17 -1.78
CA TRP A 124 5.08 -12.54 -1.96
C TRP A 124 6.22 -13.56 -2.00
N ARG A 125 6.23 -14.52 -1.07
CA ARG A 125 7.27 -15.57 -0.99
C ARG A 125 7.27 -16.48 -2.21
N ALA A 126 6.10 -16.74 -2.80
CA ALA A 126 5.96 -17.55 -4.00
C ALA A 126 6.53 -16.89 -5.27
N LEU A 127 6.80 -15.58 -5.26
CA LEU A 127 7.39 -14.92 -6.42
C LEU A 127 8.85 -15.36 -6.64
N PRO A 128 9.22 -15.79 -7.86
CA PRO A 128 10.63 -15.90 -8.24
C PRO A 128 11.28 -14.52 -8.27
N ASP A 129 12.61 -14.48 -8.36
CA ASP A 129 13.29 -13.23 -8.65
C ASP A 129 12.83 -12.64 -10.00
N GLY A 130 12.66 -11.32 -10.05
CA GLY A 130 12.06 -10.62 -11.18
C GLY A 130 10.53 -10.74 -11.28
N GLY A 131 9.89 -11.60 -10.47
CA GLY A 131 8.45 -11.80 -10.44
C GLY A 131 7.66 -10.58 -9.94
N GLU A 132 6.40 -10.51 -10.36
CA GLU A 132 5.52 -9.37 -10.09
C GLU A 132 4.25 -9.81 -9.35
N LEU A 133 3.81 -8.96 -8.43
CA LEU A 133 2.59 -9.09 -7.66
C LEU A 133 1.77 -7.81 -7.84
N THR A 134 0.58 -7.95 -8.41
CA THR A 134 -0.33 -6.84 -8.66
C THR A 134 -1.48 -6.86 -7.67
N VAL A 135 -1.79 -5.69 -7.09
CA VAL A 135 -2.87 -5.45 -6.14
C VAL A 135 -3.65 -4.20 -6.54
N GLU A 136 -4.89 -4.08 -6.07
CA GLU A 136 -5.79 -2.99 -6.43
C GLU A 136 -6.19 -2.17 -5.21
N TRP A 137 -6.01 -0.86 -5.30
CA TRP A 137 -6.50 0.11 -4.34
C TRP A 137 -7.85 0.66 -4.82
N PRO A 138 -8.94 0.48 -4.05
CA PRO A 138 -10.29 0.81 -4.50
C PRO A 138 -10.46 2.31 -4.72
N ALA A 139 -11.26 2.66 -5.72
CA ALA A 139 -11.51 4.05 -6.10
C ALA A 139 -12.45 4.80 -5.15
N GLU A 140 -13.31 4.04 -4.45
CA GLU A 140 -14.13 4.50 -3.34
C GLU A 140 -13.86 3.55 -2.17
N HIS A 141 -13.08 4.00 -1.19
CA HIS A 141 -12.71 3.18 -0.03
C HIS A 141 -13.93 2.85 0.86
N ARG A 142 -15.07 3.53 0.65
CA ARG A 142 -16.32 3.40 1.42
C ARG A 142 -17.07 2.06 1.30
N ARG A 143 -16.61 1.05 0.52
CA ARG A 143 -17.38 -0.20 0.29
C ARG A 143 -16.63 -1.52 0.40
N SER A 144 -15.35 -1.57 0.75
CA SER A 144 -14.59 -2.83 0.80
C SER A 144 -14.77 -3.66 2.07
N VAL A 145 -15.22 -3.07 3.19
CA VAL A 145 -15.39 -3.80 4.46
C VAL A 145 -16.53 -4.85 4.43
N ARG A 146 -17.41 -4.83 3.41
CA ARG A 146 -18.53 -5.79 3.29
C ARG A 146 -18.32 -6.96 2.33
N ALA A 147 -17.16 -7.06 1.66
CA ALA A 147 -16.97 -8.07 0.60
C ALA A 147 -16.12 -9.29 1.01
N TRP A 148 -15.56 -9.33 2.21
CA TRP A 148 -14.64 -10.39 2.67
C TRP A 148 -15.22 -11.30 3.77
N THR A 149 -16.55 -11.41 3.87
CA THR A 149 -17.25 -12.28 4.85
C THR A 149 -18.15 -13.34 4.22
N SER A 150 -17.99 -13.64 2.93
CA SER A 150 -18.74 -14.72 2.28
C SER A 150 -17.81 -15.59 1.42
N GLY A 151 -17.44 -16.76 1.96
CA GLY A 151 -16.65 -17.77 1.28
C GLY A 151 -16.08 -18.79 2.25
#